data_AF-A0A1C3PGT0-F1
#
_entry.id   AF-A0A1C3PGT0-F1
#
_cell.length_a   1.000
_cell.length_b   1.000
_cell.length_c   1.000
_cell.angle_alpha   90.00
_cell.angle_beta   90.00
_cell.angle_gamma   90.00
#
_symmetry.space_group_name_H-M   'P 1'
#
loop_
_entity.id
_entity.type
_entity.pdbx_description
1 polymer ?
#
loop_
_entity_poly.entity_id
_entity_poly.type
_entity_poly.pdbx_seq_one_letter_code
_entity_poly.pdbx_strand_id
1 'polypeptide(L)'
;MLLPPAQAQKVADFGGGNTYSDLDPTNHTDIIDLRKEDPQWTSGPDLPAAKMYVSAVILPDGKVFETGGAKHNYAEYAVPEASMYDPVANTFTPVPADPLARMYHSESFLLPDGRVASIGNNPATGEFDLGISVYSPWYMSRQRPTITAAADQFDLGSTQNLTVSGNIGRVTLIRPASVTHQSDPNQRSVDLPITGTGTNISVAVPSNPNIIPAGYYMMFVQDMNGVPSVAKWVHVG
;
A
#
# COMPACT_ATOMS: atom_id res chain seq x y z
N MET A 1 -0.70 -6.39 -7.75
CA MET A 1 -0.61 -4.94 -7.44
C MET A 1 0.68 -4.33 -8.01
N LEU A 2 0.70 -3.02 -8.28
CA LEU A 2 1.93 -2.28 -8.62
C LEU A 2 2.71 -1.98 -7.33
N LEU A 3 3.92 -2.51 -7.20
CA LEU A 3 4.77 -2.29 -6.01
C LEU A 3 5.26 -0.84 -5.93
N PRO A 4 5.39 -0.29 -4.71
CA PRO A 4 5.92 1.05 -4.52
C PRO A 4 7.45 1.09 -4.71
N PRO A 5 8.01 2.16 -5.29
CA PRO A 5 7.30 3.22 -6.00
C PRO A 5 6.96 2.83 -7.45
N ALA A 6 5.93 3.44 -8.04
CA ALA A 6 5.45 3.21 -9.40
C ALA A 6 6.54 3.37 -10.46
N GLN A 7 7.53 4.23 -10.22
CA GLN A 7 8.72 4.43 -11.07
C GLN A 7 9.53 3.14 -11.27
N ALA A 8 9.47 2.19 -10.34
CA ALA A 8 10.13 0.90 -10.47
C ALA A 8 9.40 -0.04 -11.46
N GLN A 9 8.10 0.20 -11.72
CA GLN A 9 7.23 -0.61 -12.59
C GLN A 9 7.31 -2.12 -12.30
N LYS A 10 7.44 -2.47 -11.01
CA LYS A 10 7.35 -3.85 -10.56
C LYS A 10 5.92 -4.17 -10.17
N VAL A 11 5.40 -5.28 -10.65
CA VAL A 11 4.08 -5.80 -10.28
C VAL A 11 4.29 -7.08 -9.50
N ALA A 12 3.51 -7.27 -8.44
CA ALA A 12 3.50 -8.50 -7.66
C ALA A 12 2.10 -9.07 -7.53
N ASP A 13 1.99 -10.39 -7.49
CA ASP A 13 0.83 -11.10 -6.98
C ASP A 13 1.15 -11.74 -5.61
N PHE A 14 0.10 -12.00 -4.84
CA PHE A 14 0.22 -12.51 -3.48
C PHE A 14 -0.84 -13.60 -3.27
N GLY A 15 -0.39 -14.84 -3.13
CA GLY A 15 -1.26 -15.97 -2.84
C GLY A 15 -2.29 -16.21 -3.95
N GLY A 16 -3.49 -16.62 -3.53
CA GLY A 16 -4.60 -16.93 -4.43
C GLY A 16 -5.01 -18.39 -4.36
N GLY A 17 -6.23 -18.66 -4.80
CA GLY A 17 -6.83 -19.98 -4.71
C GLY A 17 -8.01 -20.10 -5.66
N ASN A 18 -8.55 -21.31 -5.76
CA ASN A 18 -9.68 -21.61 -6.63
C ASN A 18 -10.81 -22.23 -5.82
N THR A 19 -11.88 -21.46 -5.67
CA THR A 19 -13.07 -21.83 -4.92
C THR A 19 -13.91 -22.92 -5.57
N TYR A 20 -13.77 -23.13 -6.88
CA TYR A 20 -14.53 -24.14 -7.62
C TYR A 20 -13.93 -25.55 -7.47
N SER A 21 -12.61 -25.63 -7.32
CA SER A 21 -11.90 -26.91 -7.18
C SER A 21 -11.68 -27.33 -5.72
N ASP A 22 -11.98 -26.45 -4.76
CA ASP A 22 -11.78 -26.66 -3.31
C ASP A 22 -10.36 -27.14 -2.95
N LEU A 23 -9.37 -26.64 -3.70
CA LEU A 23 -7.96 -26.89 -3.43
C LEU A 23 -7.45 -25.84 -2.45
N ASP A 24 -6.52 -26.25 -1.60
CA ASP A 24 -5.77 -25.32 -0.76
C ASP A 24 -5.15 -24.20 -1.63
N PRO A 25 -5.17 -22.95 -1.16
CA PRO A 25 -4.57 -21.83 -1.88
C PRO A 25 -3.05 -21.96 -1.91
N THR A 26 -2.42 -21.13 -2.73
CA THR A 26 -0.97 -20.99 -2.72
C THR A 26 -0.51 -19.96 -1.68
N ASN A 27 0.72 -20.10 -1.19
CA ASN A 27 1.45 -19.05 -0.49
C ASN A 27 2.45 -18.33 -1.40
N HIS A 28 2.53 -18.69 -2.68
CA HIS A 28 3.50 -18.10 -3.58
C HIS A 28 3.22 -16.61 -3.81
N THR A 29 4.31 -15.91 -4.07
CA THR A 29 4.30 -14.57 -4.60
C THR A 29 5.18 -14.58 -5.83
N ASP A 30 4.75 -13.90 -6.88
CA ASP A 30 5.50 -13.72 -8.10
C ASP A 30 5.62 -12.23 -8.39
N ILE A 31 6.77 -11.84 -8.92
CA ILE A 31 7.12 -10.45 -9.20
C ILE A 31 7.61 -10.36 -10.63
N ILE A 32 7.07 -9.40 -11.37
CA ILE A 32 7.51 -9.06 -12.73
C ILE A 32 8.04 -7.62 -12.77
N ASP A 33 9.18 -7.43 -13.42
CA ASP A 33 9.77 -6.12 -13.68
C ASP A 33 9.50 -5.72 -15.12
N LEU A 34 8.56 -4.77 -15.29
CA LEU A 34 8.10 -4.34 -16.61
C LEU A 34 9.09 -3.41 -17.33
N ARG A 35 10.22 -3.06 -16.70
CA ARG A 35 11.27 -2.25 -17.33
C ARG A 35 12.28 -3.10 -18.11
N LYS A 36 12.24 -4.42 -17.96
CA LYS A 36 13.09 -5.34 -18.73
C LYS A 36 12.59 -5.41 -20.17
N GLU A 37 13.51 -5.65 -21.11
CA GLU A 37 13.19 -5.82 -22.53
C GLU A 37 12.24 -7.00 -22.78
N ASP A 38 12.43 -8.08 -22.02
CA ASP A 38 11.57 -9.26 -21.97
C ASP A 38 11.14 -9.53 -20.52
N PRO A 39 10.03 -8.90 -20.06
CA PRO A 39 9.53 -9.07 -18.70
C PRO A 39 9.08 -10.51 -18.42
N GLN A 40 9.65 -11.10 -17.37
CA GLN A 40 9.31 -12.45 -16.92
C GLN A 40 8.91 -12.42 -15.45
N TRP A 41 7.91 -13.23 -15.08
CA TRP A 41 7.58 -13.47 -13.69
C TRP A 41 8.70 -14.26 -13.02
N THR A 42 9.03 -13.85 -11.80
CA THR A 42 10.01 -14.52 -10.94
C THR A 42 9.43 -14.64 -9.55
N SER A 43 9.62 -15.79 -8.91
CA SER A 43 9.13 -15.98 -7.55
C SER A 43 9.74 -14.98 -6.58
N GLY A 44 8.88 -14.35 -5.79
CA GLY A 44 9.23 -13.55 -4.62
C GLY A 44 9.36 -14.42 -3.38
N PRO A 45 9.43 -13.82 -2.18
CA PRO A 45 9.31 -14.55 -0.93
C PRO A 45 7.90 -15.12 -0.79
N ASP A 46 7.74 -16.34 -0.30
CA ASP A 46 6.40 -16.85 -0.02
C ASP A 46 5.71 -16.02 1.08
N LEU A 47 4.39 -15.92 1.00
CA LEU A 47 3.54 -15.49 2.11
C LEU A 47 3.78 -16.41 3.32
N PRO A 48 3.71 -15.88 4.55
CA PRO A 48 3.86 -16.69 5.76
C PRO A 48 2.79 -17.78 5.93
N ALA A 49 1.66 -17.64 5.25
CA ALA A 49 0.60 -18.63 5.18
C ALA A 49 0.00 -18.69 3.76
N ALA A 50 -0.43 -19.88 3.34
CA ALA A 50 -1.19 -20.05 2.12
C ALA A 50 -2.61 -19.51 2.29
N LYS A 51 -3.03 -18.60 1.43
CA LYS A 51 -4.33 -17.93 1.52
C LYS A 51 -4.77 -17.33 0.19
N MET A 52 -6.07 -17.39 -0.05
CA MET A 52 -6.76 -16.53 -1.01
C MET A 52 -7.33 -15.32 -0.27
N TYR A 53 -7.92 -14.38 -1.01
CA TYR A 53 -8.53 -13.15 -0.48
C TYR A 53 -7.56 -12.23 0.26
N VAL A 54 -6.28 -12.26 -0.13
CA VAL A 54 -5.25 -11.38 0.40
C VAL A 54 -5.57 -9.91 0.08
N SER A 55 -5.59 -9.09 1.13
CA SER A 55 -5.56 -7.63 0.98
C SER A 55 -4.12 -7.14 1.03
N ALA A 56 -3.74 -6.24 0.11
CA ALA A 56 -2.42 -5.63 0.08
C ALA A 56 -2.55 -4.10 -0.05
N VAL A 57 -1.95 -3.37 0.89
CA VAL A 57 -2.09 -1.91 1.03
C VAL A 57 -0.73 -1.24 1.06
N ILE A 58 -0.45 -0.37 0.09
CA ILE A 58 0.75 0.46 0.06
C ILE A 58 0.72 1.44 1.23
N LEU A 59 1.80 1.46 2.03
CA LEU A 59 1.99 2.39 3.13
C LEU A 59 2.91 3.57 2.75
N PRO A 60 2.79 4.71 3.47
CA PRO A 60 3.64 5.88 3.25
C PRO A 60 5.14 5.61 3.39
N ASP A 61 5.56 4.63 4.18
CA ASP A 61 6.98 4.26 4.35
C ASP A 61 7.53 3.39 3.19
N GLY A 62 6.72 3.16 2.14
CA GLY A 62 7.12 2.41 0.96
C GLY A 62 7.02 0.89 1.12
N LYS A 63 6.49 0.41 2.25
CA LYS A 63 6.17 -1.01 2.45
C LYS A 63 4.74 -1.31 2.03
N VAL A 64 4.40 -2.60 1.98
CA VAL A 64 3.05 -3.08 1.69
C VAL A 64 2.54 -3.86 2.89
N PHE A 65 1.44 -3.41 3.47
CA PHE A 65 0.73 -4.15 4.51
C PHE A 65 -0.15 -5.21 3.86
N GLU A 66 0.18 -6.47 4.13
CA GLU A 66 -0.54 -7.66 3.70
C GLU A 66 -1.39 -8.16 4.87
N THR A 67 -2.66 -8.47 4.64
CA THR A 67 -3.57 -8.88 5.71
C THR A 67 -4.77 -9.68 5.22
N GLY A 68 -5.38 -10.40 6.16
CA GLY A 68 -6.60 -11.17 5.98
C GLY A 68 -6.34 -12.45 5.20
N GLY A 69 -7.37 -12.88 4.49
CA GLY A 69 -7.38 -14.08 3.68
C GLY A 69 -7.93 -15.31 4.39
N ALA A 70 -8.07 -16.37 3.60
CA ALA A 70 -8.56 -17.66 4.05
C ALA A 70 -8.02 -18.81 3.19
N LYS A 71 -8.11 -20.03 3.74
CA LYS A 71 -7.88 -21.25 2.96
C LYS A 71 -9.06 -21.64 2.08
N HIS A 72 -10.28 -21.51 2.62
CA HIS A 72 -11.53 -21.83 1.93
C HIS A 72 -12.58 -20.74 2.20
N ASN A 73 -13.77 -20.88 1.62
CA ASN A 73 -14.84 -19.91 1.70
C ASN A 73 -15.61 -19.87 3.04
N TYR A 74 -15.30 -20.76 3.98
CA TYR A 74 -16.01 -20.84 5.27
C TYR A 74 -15.21 -20.18 6.39
N ALA A 75 -15.91 -19.60 7.36
CA ALA A 75 -15.35 -18.75 8.39
C ALA A 75 -14.25 -19.43 9.23
N GLU A 76 -14.36 -20.73 9.47
CA GLU A 76 -13.37 -21.53 10.20
C GLU A 76 -12.00 -21.64 9.48
N TYR A 77 -11.94 -21.29 8.20
CA TYR A 77 -10.71 -21.29 7.40
C TYR A 77 -10.09 -19.90 7.25
N ALA A 78 -10.58 -18.90 7.96
CA ALA A 78 -9.93 -17.61 8.05
C ALA A 78 -8.47 -17.77 8.51
N VAL A 79 -7.57 -17.01 7.90
CA VAL A 79 -6.14 -17.03 8.25
C VAL A 79 -5.83 -15.76 9.07
N PRO A 80 -5.65 -15.86 10.40
CA PRO A 80 -5.36 -14.72 11.26
C PRO A 80 -3.87 -14.37 11.20
N GLU A 81 -3.41 -13.95 10.03
CA GLU A 81 -2.02 -13.57 9.77
C GLU A 81 -1.97 -12.26 8.98
N ALA A 82 -1.02 -11.42 9.35
CA ALA A 82 -0.71 -10.19 8.64
C ALA A 82 0.79 -9.94 8.69
N SER A 83 1.31 -9.38 7.60
CA SER A 83 2.73 -9.12 7.46
C SER A 83 3.00 -7.81 6.74
N MET A 84 4.16 -7.25 7.00
CA MET A 84 4.71 -6.14 6.24
C MET A 84 5.66 -6.68 5.19
N TYR A 85 5.29 -6.53 3.92
CA TYR A 85 6.18 -6.79 2.80
C TYR A 85 7.07 -5.57 2.53
N ASP A 86 8.37 -5.80 2.49
CA ASP A 86 9.37 -4.82 2.09
C ASP A 86 9.83 -5.10 0.65
N PRO A 87 9.44 -4.26 -0.34
CA PRO A 87 9.84 -4.46 -1.74
C PRO A 87 11.34 -4.30 -2.01
N VAL A 88 12.08 -3.63 -1.12
CA VAL A 88 13.54 -3.42 -1.25
C VAL A 88 14.29 -4.63 -0.71
N ALA A 89 13.92 -5.08 0.49
CA ALA A 89 14.52 -6.26 1.10
C ALA A 89 14.00 -7.57 0.48
N ASN A 90 12.85 -7.52 -0.19
CA ASN A 90 12.13 -8.66 -0.74
C ASN A 90 11.78 -9.70 0.34
N THR A 91 11.21 -9.24 1.46
CA THR A 91 10.91 -10.06 2.64
C THR A 91 9.59 -9.66 3.30
N PHE A 92 8.91 -10.63 3.91
CA PHE A 92 7.80 -10.40 4.84
C PHE A 92 8.29 -10.34 6.28
N THR A 93 7.74 -9.38 7.05
CA THR A 93 7.93 -9.29 8.50
C THR A 93 6.57 -9.40 9.19
N PRO A 94 6.34 -10.38 10.09
CA PRO A 94 5.07 -10.54 10.78
C PRO A 94 4.67 -9.31 11.60
N VAL A 95 3.38 -8.98 11.60
CA VAL A 95 2.78 -7.92 12.43
C VAL A 95 1.48 -8.43 13.07
N PRO A 96 0.90 -7.72 14.05
CA PRO A 96 -0.38 -8.13 14.62
C PRO A 96 -1.48 -8.22 13.55
N ALA A 97 -2.16 -9.36 13.49
CA ALA A 97 -3.29 -9.60 12.61
C ALA A 97 -4.57 -8.89 13.08
N ASP A 98 -5.51 -8.71 12.14
CA ASP A 98 -6.87 -8.26 12.47
C ASP A 98 -7.56 -9.32 13.36
N PRO A 99 -8.14 -8.96 14.52
CA PRO A 99 -8.91 -9.91 15.32
C PRO A 99 -10.20 -10.37 14.64
N LEU A 100 -10.70 -9.64 13.64
CA LEU A 100 -11.84 -10.04 12.82
C LEU A 100 -11.36 -10.80 11.58
N ALA A 101 -12.09 -11.85 11.20
CA ALA A 101 -11.82 -12.57 9.97
C ALA A 101 -12.11 -11.65 8.76
N ARG A 102 -11.16 -11.56 7.83
CA ARG A 102 -11.26 -10.75 6.61
C ARG A 102 -11.05 -11.65 5.39
N MET A 103 -12.13 -12.16 4.81
CA MET A 103 -12.07 -13.16 3.73
C MET A 103 -12.66 -12.59 2.43
N TYR A 104 -13.53 -13.35 1.75
CA TYR A 104 -14.28 -12.89 0.59
C TYR A 104 -15.13 -11.65 0.93
N HIS A 105 -15.24 -10.69 0.00
CA HIS A 105 -15.84 -9.36 0.21
C HIS A 105 -15.29 -8.60 1.44
N SER A 106 -14.01 -8.77 1.73
CA SER A 106 -13.30 -7.86 2.63
C SER A 106 -12.47 -6.86 1.81
N GLU A 107 -12.25 -5.68 2.40
CA GLU A 107 -11.46 -4.62 1.80
C GLU A 107 -10.54 -4.01 2.85
N SER A 108 -9.30 -3.71 2.45
CA SER A 108 -8.37 -2.91 3.25
C SER A 108 -7.82 -1.75 2.44
N PHE A 109 -7.70 -0.58 3.07
CA PHE A 109 -7.21 0.63 2.40
C PHE A 109 -6.53 1.62 3.35
N LEU A 110 -5.60 2.40 2.79
CA LEU A 110 -4.84 3.42 3.51
C LEU A 110 -5.73 4.63 3.85
N LEU A 111 -5.67 5.08 5.11
CA LEU A 111 -6.29 6.31 5.57
C LEU A 111 -5.33 7.51 5.46
N PRO A 112 -5.84 8.75 5.35
CA PRO A 112 -5.00 9.95 5.27
C PRO A 112 -4.06 10.16 6.46
N ASP A 113 -4.39 9.63 7.63
CA ASP A 113 -3.51 9.70 8.79
C ASP A 113 -2.40 8.65 8.79
N GLY A 114 -2.35 7.75 7.79
CA GLY A 114 -1.36 6.68 7.66
C GLY A 114 -1.75 5.36 8.34
N ARG A 115 -2.94 5.24 8.94
CA ARG A 115 -3.47 3.94 9.41
C ARG A 115 -4.10 3.17 8.26
N VAL A 116 -4.41 1.89 8.46
CA VAL A 116 -5.14 1.08 7.48
C VAL A 116 -6.50 0.71 8.07
N ALA A 117 -7.57 0.97 7.34
CA ALA A 117 -8.89 0.44 7.67
C ALA A 117 -9.10 -0.91 6.99
N SER A 118 -9.76 -1.83 7.67
CA SER A 118 -10.28 -3.09 7.12
C SER A 118 -11.77 -3.20 7.40
N ILE A 119 -12.53 -3.58 6.37
CA ILE A 119 -14.00 -3.70 6.43
C ILE A 119 -14.45 -4.97 5.71
N GLY A 120 -15.71 -5.34 5.95
CA GLY A 120 -16.36 -6.45 5.26
C GLY A 120 -15.83 -7.82 5.66
N ASN A 121 -16.61 -8.82 5.32
CA ASN A 121 -16.32 -10.26 5.32
C ASN A 121 -17.64 -10.94 4.94
N ASN A 122 -17.62 -11.87 3.99
CA ASN A 122 -18.83 -12.58 3.54
C ASN A 122 -18.54 -14.07 3.34
N PRO A 123 -18.30 -14.83 4.44
CA PRO A 123 -18.15 -16.27 4.38
C PRO A 123 -19.39 -16.96 3.81
N ALA A 124 -19.20 -18.13 3.20
CA ALA A 124 -20.27 -18.93 2.58
C ALA A 124 -21.34 -19.41 3.58
N THR A 125 -21.11 -19.25 4.88
CA THR A 125 -22.11 -19.49 5.94
C THR A 125 -23.26 -18.47 5.93
N GLY A 126 -23.10 -17.34 5.22
CA GLY A 126 -24.15 -16.34 5.01
C GLY A 126 -24.18 -15.21 6.03
N GLU A 127 -23.20 -15.11 6.93
CA GLU A 127 -23.07 -14.02 7.90
C GLU A 127 -22.12 -12.94 7.36
N PHE A 128 -22.63 -11.72 7.14
CA PHE A 128 -21.79 -10.59 6.73
C PHE A 128 -21.26 -9.83 7.95
N ASP A 129 -19.95 -9.62 8.03
CA ASP A 129 -19.34 -8.85 9.12
C ASP A 129 -19.35 -7.34 8.80
N LEU A 130 -20.04 -6.57 9.66
CA LEU A 130 -20.13 -5.11 9.59
C LEU A 130 -19.04 -4.40 10.42
N GLY A 131 -18.20 -5.17 11.12
CA GLY A 131 -17.13 -4.67 11.96
C GLY A 131 -16.04 -3.96 11.14
N ILE A 132 -15.58 -2.83 11.66
CA ILE A 132 -14.48 -2.04 11.09
C ILE A 132 -13.27 -2.18 12.01
N SER A 133 -12.15 -2.58 11.45
CA SER A 133 -10.86 -2.63 12.14
C SER A 133 -9.95 -1.53 11.62
N VAL A 134 -9.09 -0.98 12.49
CA VAL A 134 -8.08 0.00 12.08
C VAL A 134 -6.71 -0.45 12.60
N TYR A 135 -5.84 -0.85 11.68
CA TYR A 135 -4.46 -1.18 11.98
C TYR A 135 -3.62 0.09 12.14
N SER A 136 -2.83 0.13 13.22
CA SER A 136 -1.91 1.24 13.52
C SER A 136 -0.46 0.77 13.31
N PRO A 137 0.20 1.18 12.21
CA PRO A 137 1.58 0.77 11.93
C PRO A 137 2.58 1.31 12.95
N TRP A 138 3.79 0.74 12.95
CA TRP A 138 4.88 1.05 13.89
C TRP A 138 5.14 2.55 14.06
N TYR A 139 5.01 3.32 12.99
CA TYR A 139 5.27 4.76 12.98
C TYR A 139 4.23 5.59 13.73
N MET A 140 3.07 5.02 14.08
CA MET A 140 2.03 5.71 14.88
C MET A 140 2.49 5.99 16.32
N SER A 141 3.48 5.24 16.81
CA SER A 141 4.09 5.42 18.13
C SER A 141 5.24 6.44 18.15
N ARG A 142 5.56 7.06 17.01
CA ARG A 142 6.70 7.95 16.84
C ARG A 142 6.27 9.41 16.73
N GLN A 143 7.20 10.33 16.94
CA GLN A 143 6.99 11.73 16.59
C GLN A 143 7.05 11.87 15.07
N ARG A 144 5.99 12.42 14.48
CA ARG A 144 5.80 12.46 13.02
C ARG A 144 6.14 13.84 12.47
N PRO A 145 6.76 13.93 11.28
CA PRO A 145 6.95 15.21 10.61
C PRO A 145 5.59 15.78 10.16
N THR A 146 5.59 17.06 9.80
CA THR A 146 4.40 17.81 9.37
C THR A 146 4.69 18.56 8.09
N ILE A 147 3.67 18.68 7.25
CA ILE A 147 3.67 19.54 6.06
C ILE A 147 2.93 20.82 6.46
N THR A 148 3.66 21.92 6.60
CA THR A 148 3.08 23.20 7.06
C THR A 148 2.64 24.09 5.90
N ALA A 149 3.27 23.97 4.74
CA ALA A 149 2.84 24.64 3.52
C ALA A 149 3.15 23.80 2.27
N ALA A 150 2.20 23.76 1.35
CA ALA A 150 2.33 23.20 0.00
C ALA A 150 1.18 23.72 -0.86
N ALA A 151 1.34 23.74 -2.19
CA ALA A 151 0.22 23.96 -3.09
C ALA A 151 -0.78 22.78 -3.05
N ASP A 152 -2.02 23.03 -3.43
CA ASP A 152 -3.08 22.00 -3.51
C ASP A 152 -3.20 21.39 -4.91
N GLN A 153 -2.52 21.97 -5.92
CA GLN A 153 -2.47 21.46 -7.28
C GLN A 153 -1.04 21.46 -7.81
N PHE A 154 -0.65 20.33 -8.41
CA PHE A 154 0.67 20.09 -8.99
C PHE A 154 0.55 19.78 -10.48
N ASP A 155 1.25 20.54 -11.31
CA ASP A 155 1.35 20.27 -12.74
C ASP A 155 2.40 19.17 -13.03
N LEU A 156 2.17 18.37 -14.06
CA LEU A 156 3.14 17.36 -14.50
C LEU A 156 4.47 18.01 -14.89
N GLY A 157 5.59 17.44 -14.42
CA GLY A 157 6.93 17.97 -14.70
C GLY A 157 7.30 19.24 -13.93
N SER A 158 6.41 19.76 -13.09
CA SER A 158 6.68 20.97 -12.30
C SER A 158 7.60 20.69 -11.10
N THR A 159 8.18 21.76 -10.56
CA THR A 159 8.84 21.74 -9.25
C THR A 159 7.96 22.44 -8.23
N GLN A 160 7.76 21.82 -7.09
CA GLN A 160 6.86 22.28 -6.04
C GLN A 160 7.65 22.58 -4.76
N ASN A 161 7.40 23.73 -4.15
CA ASN A 161 8.03 24.10 -2.89
C ASN A 161 7.14 23.67 -1.72
N LEU A 162 7.74 23.01 -0.74
CA LEU A 162 7.09 22.55 0.48
C LEU A 162 7.78 23.18 1.70
N THR A 163 6.99 23.54 2.70
CA THR A 163 7.49 23.81 4.06
C THR A 163 7.12 22.63 4.97
N VAL A 164 8.11 22.11 5.68
CA VAL A 164 8.04 20.88 6.48
C VAL A 164 8.69 21.05 7.84
N SER A 165 8.40 20.15 8.78
CA SER A 165 9.16 20.03 10.03
C SER A 165 10.24 18.95 9.96
N GLY A 166 11.43 19.31 10.43
CA GLY A 166 12.59 18.40 10.46
C GLY A 166 13.24 18.20 9.09
N ASN A 167 14.14 17.21 9.03
CA ASN A 167 14.78 16.78 7.79
C ASN A 167 13.97 15.64 7.17
N ILE A 168 13.63 15.80 5.89
CA ILE A 168 12.80 14.85 5.14
C ILE A 168 13.69 14.01 4.23
N GLY A 169 13.57 12.69 4.35
CA GLY A 169 14.29 11.71 3.52
C GLY A 169 13.51 11.28 2.28
N ARG A 170 12.17 11.35 2.32
CA ARG A 170 11.31 10.94 1.19
C ARG A 170 10.01 11.73 1.16
N VAL A 171 9.57 12.10 -0.04
CA VAL A 171 8.23 12.64 -0.30
C VAL A 171 7.55 11.71 -1.28
N THR A 172 6.31 11.32 -0.98
CA THR A 172 5.54 10.40 -1.82
C THR A 172 4.10 10.87 -1.96
N LEU A 173 3.54 10.64 -3.15
CA LEU A 173 2.13 10.77 -3.46
C LEU A 173 1.53 9.36 -3.53
N ILE A 174 0.53 9.07 -2.69
CA ILE A 174 -0.22 7.82 -2.74
C ILE A 174 -1.62 8.09 -3.27
N ARG A 175 -1.96 7.44 -4.40
CA ARG A 175 -3.31 7.52 -4.95
C ARG A 175 -4.28 6.74 -4.04
N PRO A 176 -5.44 7.30 -3.68
CA PRO A 176 -6.39 6.62 -2.80
C PRO A 176 -6.90 5.33 -3.45
N ALA A 177 -7.08 4.31 -2.64
CA ALA A 177 -7.59 3.01 -3.06
C ALA A 177 -9.02 3.11 -3.64
N SER A 178 -9.33 2.23 -4.58
CA SER A 178 -10.70 1.89 -4.96
C SER A 178 -10.75 0.38 -5.03
N VAL A 179 -11.05 -0.23 -3.88
CA VAL A 179 -10.86 -1.66 -3.64
C VAL A 179 -12.21 -2.36 -3.50
N THR A 180 -12.33 -3.51 -4.14
CA THR A 180 -13.35 -4.53 -3.85
C THR A 180 -12.87 -5.87 -4.38
N HIS A 181 -13.31 -6.99 -3.80
CA HIS A 181 -12.94 -8.34 -4.26
C HIS A 181 -11.42 -8.50 -4.43
N GLN A 182 -10.66 -8.01 -3.44
CA GLN A 182 -9.18 -8.01 -3.43
C GLN A 182 -8.51 -7.35 -4.63
N SER A 183 -9.26 -6.55 -5.37
CA SER A 183 -8.82 -5.88 -6.57
C SER A 183 -8.83 -4.38 -6.34
N ASP A 184 -7.65 -3.77 -6.41
CA ASP A 184 -7.47 -2.32 -6.36
C ASP A 184 -6.58 -1.88 -7.53
N PRO A 185 -7.18 -1.40 -8.64
CA PRO A 185 -6.42 -0.89 -9.78
C PRO A 185 -5.93 0.55 -9.55
N ASN A 186 -6.33 1.20 -8.44
CA ASN A 186 -6.13 2.63 -8.24
C ASN A 186 -4.87 2.92 -7.40
N GLN A 187 -4.67 2.22 -6.28
CA GLN A 187 -3.54 2.52 -5.39
C GLN A 187 -2.19 2.46 -6.12
N ARG A 188 -1.36 3.46 -5.88
CA ARG A 188 0.03 3.54 -6.33
C ARG A 188 0.78 4.58 -5.50
N SER A 189 2.05 4.31 -5.21
CA SER A 189 2.97 5.30 -4.61
C SER A 189 3.82 5.90 -5.72
N VAL A 190 3.95 7.23 -5.74
CA VAL A 190 4.83 7.95 -6.66
C VAL A 190 5.76 8.84 -5.85
N ASP A 191 7.05 8.53 -5.91
CA ASP A 191 8.05 9.29 -5.16
C ASP A 191 8.39 10.60 -5.88
N LEU A 192 8.54 11.68 -5.11
CA LEU A 192 8.95 12.98 -5.64
C LEU A 192 10.40 13.25 -5.24
N PRO A 193 11.35 13.34 -6.20
CA PRO A 193 12.74 13.65 -5.89
C PRO A 193 12.87 14.99 -5.14
N ILE A 194 13.62 14.97 -4.04
CA ILE A 194 13.80 16.13 -3.15
C ILE A 194 15.07 16.89 -3.55
N THR A 195 15.00 18.22 -3.52
CA THR A 195 16.14 19.12 -3.56
C THR A 195 16.06 20.11 -2.40
N GLY A 196 17.21 20.50 -1.85
CA GLY A 196 17.28 21.31 -0.64
C GLY A 196 17.28 20.47 0.65
N THR A 197 17.39 21.16 1.79
CA THR A 197 17.48 20.56 3.13
C THR A 197 16.82 21.47 4.16
N GLY A 198 16.49 20.93 5.33
CA GLY A 198 15.84 21.68 6.41
C GLY A 198 14.35 21.86 6.15
N THR A 199 13.80 23.01 6.56
CA THR A 199 12.36 23.23 6.61
C THR A 199 11.73 23.63 5.29
N ASN A 200 12.50 24.08 4.30
CA ASN A 200 12.01 24.42 2.97
C ASN A 200 12.70 23.51 1.96
N ILE A 201 11.92 22.67 1.30
CA ILE A 201 12.40 21.73 0.30
C ILE A 201 11.64 21.95 -1.00
N SER A 202 12.26 21.58 -2.12
CA SER A 202 11.61 21.55 -3.42
C SER A 202 11.50 20.09 -3.89
N VAL A 203 10.36 19.71 -4.46
CA VAL A 203 10.10 18.37 -4.96
C VAL A 203 9.74 18.40 -6.44
N ALA A 204 10.26 17.44 -7.21
CA ALA A 204 9.98 17.34 -8.64
C ALA A 204 8.80 16.39 -8.93
N VAL A 205 7.78 16.89 -9.62
CA VAL A 205 6.62 16.09 -10.05
C VAL A 205 6.97 15.37 -11.34
N PRO A 206 6.83 14.02 -11.44
CA PRO A 206 7.11 13.31 -12.68
C PRO A 206 6.29 13.84 -13.86
N SER A 207 6.91 13.93 -15.03
CA SER A 207 6.24 14.39 -16.25
C SER A 207 5.43 13.31 -16.97
N ASN A 208 5.67 12.03 -16.66
CA ASN A 208 5.02 10.91 -17.33
C ASN A 208 3.65 10.60 -16.70
N PRO A 209 2.53 10.89 -17.39
CA PRO A 209 1.18 10.66 -16.85
C PRO A 209 0.84 9.19 -16.65
N ASN A 210 1.59 8.25 -17.25
CA ASN A 210 1.37 6.81 -17.02
C ASN A 210 1.90 6.37 -15.65
N ILE A 211 2.92 7.06 -15.13
CA ILE A 211 3.43 6.85 -13.77
C ILE A 211 2.53 7.54 -12.75
N ILE A 212 2.16 8.79 -13.04
CA ILE A 212 1.34 9.64 -12.16
C ILE A 212 0.10 10.14 -12.91
N PRO A 213 -0.95 9.31 -13.06
CA PRO A 213 -2.19 9.72 -13.70
C PRO A 213 -2.83 10.90 -12.98
N ALA A 214 -3.53 11.76 -13.72
CA ALA A 214 -4.23 12.90 -13.13
C ALA A 214 -5.24 12.49 -12.04
N GLY A 215 -5.47 13.38 -11.09
CA GLY A 215 -6.43 13.20 -10.00
C GLY A 215 -5.84 13.44 -8.61
N TYR A 216 -6.58 13.06 -7.58
CA TYR A 216 -6.21 13.30 -6.19
C TYR A 216 -5.21 12.28 -5.65
N TYR A 217 -4.27 12.77 -4.85
CA TYR A 217 -3.27 12.01 -4.12
C TYR A 217 -3.18 12.45 -2.67
N MET A 218 -2.86 11.51 -1.79
CA MET A 218 -2.40 11.78 -0.44
C MET A 218 -0.88 11.98 -0.48
N MET A 219 -0.41 13.20 -0.21
CA MET A 219 1.00 13.52 -0.11
C MET A 219 1.50 13.29 1.31
N PHE A 220 2.53 12.45 1.44
CA PHE A 220 3.23 12.19 2.70
C PHE A 220 4.68 12.63 2.59
N VAL A 221 5.20 13.22 3.67
CA VAL A 221 6.65 13.39 3.87
C VAL A 221 7.11 12.40 4.92
N GLN A 222 8.30 11.82 4.75
CA GLN A 222 8.92 10.92 5.71
C GLN A 222 10.20 11.53 6.22
N ASP A 223 10.42 11.45 7.54
CA ASP A 223 11.70 11.84 8.12
C ASP A 223 12.83 10.89 7.70
N MET A 224 14.06 11.18 8.13
CA MET A 224 15.23 10.34 7.83
C MET A 224 15.15 8.91 8.40
N ASN A 225 14.21 8.63 9.30
CA ASN A 225 13.98 7.31 9.90
C ASN A 225 12.78 6.59 9.26
N GLY A 226 12.15 7.17 8.23
CA GLY A 226 10.98 6.60 7.56
C GLY A 226 9.64 6.84 8.26
N VAL A 227 9.58 7.71 9.27
CA VAL A 227 8.31 8.06 9.94
C VAL A 227 7.52 9.04 9.08
N PRO A 228 6.31 8.69 8.59
CA PRO A 228 5.53 9.54 7.72
C PRO A 228 4.70 10.58 8.47
N SER A 229 4.42 11.71 7.83
CA SER A 229 3.44 12.71 8.27
C SER A 229 2.00 12.21 8.17
N VAL A 230 1.03 12.99 8.66
CA VAL A 230 -0.35 12.91 8.14
C VAL A 230 -0.33 13.42 6.68
N ALA A 231 -1.21 12.88 5.85
CA ALA A 231 -1.30 13.28 4.45
C ALA A 231 -1.78 14.73 4.30
N LYS A 232 -1.26 15.40 3.27
CA LYS A 232 -1.91 16.55 2.65
C LYS A 232 -2.48 16.12 1.30
N TRP A 233 -3.74 16.45 1.02
CA TRP A 233 -4.33 16.17 -0.29
C TRP A 233 -3.80 17.13 -1.35
N VAL A 234 -3.49 16.59 -2.52
CA VAL A 234 -3.03 17.35 -3.69
C VAL A 234 -3.71 16.78 -4.95
N HIS A 235 -4.12 17.65 -5.86
CA HIS A 235 -4.55 17.29 -7.20
C HIS A 235 -3.36 17.34 -8.16
N VAL A 236 -3.15 16.29 -8.95
CA VAL A 236 -2.12 16.27 -10.00
C VAL A 236 -2.77 16.36 -11.37
N GLY A 237 -2.22 17.23 -12.22
CA GLY A 237 -2.73 17.49 -13.57
C GLY A 237 -3.94 18.41 -13.62
#